data_AF-A0A948UGS5-F1
#
_entry.id   AF-A0A948UGS5-F1
#
_cell.length_a   1.000
_cell.length_b   1.000
_cell.length_c   1.000
_cell.angle_alpha   90.00
_cell.angle_beta   90.00
_cell.angle_gamma   90.00
#
_symmetry.space_group_name_H-M   'P 1'
#
loop_
_entity.id
_entity.type
_entity.pdbx_description
1 polymer ?
#
loop_
_entity_poly.entity_id
_entity_poly.type
_entity_poly.pdbx_seq_one_letter_code
_entity_poly.pdbx_strand_id
1 'polypeptide(L)'
;MLENITLTKIEYKRLHQAAERYEMLRKIFELDFFAPPPTTDTRKIIKEFRATGLYNEAFLKSLSRGLKESHYFSKARSRNK
;
A
#
# COMPACT_ATOMS: atom_id res chain seq x y z
N MET A 1 -10.76 -1.16 -39.60
CA MET A 1 -9.51 -1.57 -40.28
C MET A 1 -8.36 -1.37 -39.29
N LEU A 2 -7.37 -2.25 -39.28
CA LEU A 2 -6.15 -2.05 -38.48
C LEU A 2 -5.25 -1.08 -39.24
N GLU A 3 -5.19 0.17 -38.78
CA GLU A 3 -4.26 1.16 -39.31
C GLU A 3 -2.88 0.96 -38.68
N ASN A 4 -1.87 0.72 -39.53
CA ASN A 4 -0.51 0.45 -39.07
C ASN A 4 0.27 1.77 -38.97
N ILE A 5 0.78 2.06 -37.78
CA ILE A 5 1.66 3.20 -37.51
C ILE A 5 3.11 2.69 -37.51
N THR A 6 3.98 3.34 -38.28
CA THR A 6 5.41 3.02 -38.31
C THR A 6 6.15 3.93 -37.33
N LEU A 7 6.99 3.36 -36.48
CA LEU A 7 7.74 4.08 -35.45
C LEU A 7 9.23 3.77 -35.55
N THR A 8 10.07 4.72 -35.12
CA THR A 8 11.48 4.41 -34.89
C THR A 8 11.63 3.49 -33.68
N LYS A 9 12.70 2.69 -33.66
CA LYS A 9 12.98 1.80 -32.52
C LYS A 9 13.10 2.56 -31.19
N ILE A 10 13.61 3.78 -31.23
CA ILE A 10 13.79 4.65 -30.05
C ILE A 10 12.43 5.06 -29.49
N GLU A 11 11.54 5.55 -30.36
CA GLU A 11 10.18 5.95 -29.97
C GLU A 11 9.37 4.77 -29.45
N TYR A 12 9.45 3.63 -30.13
CA TYR A 12 8.83 2.39 -29.67
C TYR A 12 9.29 2.04 -28.25
N LYS A 13 10.61 2.01 -28.01
CA LYS A 13 11.16 1.67 -26.69
C LYS A 13 10.69 2.63 -25.60
N ARG A 14 10.64 3.93 -25.90
CA ARG A 14 10.15 4.95 -24.97
C ARG A 14 8.68 4.74 -24.61
N LEU A 15 7.83 4.53 -25.61
CA LEU A 15 6.40 4.31 -25.42
C LEU A 15 6.12 3.00 -24.70
N HIS A 16 6.83 1.93 -25.06
CA HIS A 16 6.71 0.63 -24.42
C HIS A 16 7.04 0.71 -22.92
N GLN A 17 8.16 1.33 -22.55
CA GLN A 17 8.53 1.53 -21.15
C GLN A 17 7.51 2.40 -20.38
N ALA A 18 6.92 3.40 -21.04
CA ALA A 18 5.87 4.20 -20.44
C ALA A 18 4.60 3.36 -20.17
N ALA A 19 4.21 2.50 -21.11
CA ALA A 19 3.10 1.59 -20.96
C ALA A 19 3.34 0.56 -19.84
N GLU A 20 4.54 -0.03 -19.74
CA GLU A 20 4.88 -0.96 -18.67
C GLU A 20 4.79 -0.31 -17.28
N ARG A 21 5.32 0.92 -17.13
CA ARG A 21 5.20 1.68 -15.88
C ARG A 21 3.75 2.01 -15.55
N TYR A 22 2.96 2.39 -16.55
CA TYR A 22 1.54 2.65 -16.36
C TYR A 22 0.80 1.40 -15.88
N GLU A 23 1.02 0.24 -16.50
CA GLU A 23 0.40 -1.02 -16.07
C GLU A 23 0.83 -1.43 -14.66
N MET A 24 2.10 -1.21 -14.30
CA MET A 24 2.56 -1.43 -12.93
C MET A 24 1.79 -0.55 -11.93
N LEU A 25 1.67 0.75 -12.20
CA LEU A 25 0.92 1.67 -11.35
C LEU A 25 -0.56 1.29 -11.30
N ARG A 26 -1.17 1.00 -12.46
CA ARG A 26 -2.57 0.58 -12.56
C ARG A 26 -2.86 -0.62 -11.66
N LYS A 27 -2.00 -1.64 -11.68
CA LYS A 27 -2.13 -2.81 -10.78
C LYS A 27 -2.01 -2.43 -9.29
N ILE A 28 -1.13 -1.49 -8.95
CA ILE A 28 -1.00 -1.00 -7.56
C ILE A 28 -2.26 -0.22 -7.14
N PHE A 29 -2.88 0.54 -8.04
CA PHE A 29 -4.13 1.26 -7.80
C PHE A 29 -5.37 0.37 -7.81
N GLU A 30 -5.37 -0.73 -8.59
CA GLU A 30 -6.42 -1.76 -8.58
C GLU A 30 -6.36 -2.63 -7.33
N LEU A 31 -5.16 -2.81 -6.77
CA LEU A 31 -5.02 -3.27 -5.40
C LEU A 31 -5.59 -2.16 -4.49
N ASP A 32 -6.33 -2.56 -3.46
CA ASP A 32 -6.99 -1.72 -2.45
C ASP A 32 -6.01 -0.91 -1.57
N PHE A 33 -4.94 -0.37 -2.15
CA PHE A 33 -3.85 0.33 -1.48
C PHE A 33 -4.33 1.56 -0.70
N PHE A 34 -5.37 2.23 -1.22
CA PHE A 34 -6.02 3.37 -0.54
C PHE A 34 -7.25 2.95 0.26
N ALA A 35 -7.59 1.66 0.29
CA ALA A 35 -8.66 1.21 1.15
C ALA A 35 -8.25 1.45 2.62
N PRO A 36 -9.21 1.87 3.46
CA PRO A 36 -8.93 1.97 4.88
C PRO A 36 -8.44 0.62 5.40
N PRO A 37 -7.47 0.58 6.32
CA PRO A 37 -7.00 -0.68 6.88
C PRO A 37 -8.20 -1.44 7.47
N PRO A 38 -8.21 -2.79 7.34
CA PRO A 38 -9.36 -3.63 7.73
C PRO A 38 -9.63 -3.60 9.24
N THR A 39 -8.69 -3.09 10.04
CA THR A 39 -8.86 -2.86 11.46
C THR A 39 -8.07 -1.63 11.90
N THR A 40 -8.60 -0.93 12.88
CA THR A 40 -7.90 0.15 13.60
C THR A 40 -7.63 -0.22 15.07
N ASP A 41 -7.87 -1.46 15.48
CA ASP A 41 -7.51 -1.92 16.82
C ASP A 41 -5.99 -2.17 16.90
N THR A 42 -5.29 -1.19 17.48
CA THR A 42 -3.85 -1.26 17.73
C THR A 42 -3.44 -2.54 18.46
N ARG A 43 -4.26 -3.06 19.40
CA ARG A 43 -3.91 -4.27 20.15
C ARG A 43 -3.92 -5.49 19.24
N LYS A 44 -4.93 -5.59 18.36
CA LYS A 44 -5.02 -6.67 17.37
C LYS A 44 -3.83 -6.61 16.41
N ILE A 45 -3.51 -5.43 15.89
CA ILE A 45 -2.36 -5.25 14.98
C ILE A 45 -1.06 -5.70 15.62
N ILE A 46 -0.76 -5.22 16.84
CA ILE A 46 0.47 -5.61 17.54
C ILE A 46 0.50 -7.10 17.87
N LYS A 47 -0.64 -7.71 18.19
CA LYS A 47 -0.75 -9.15 18.40
C LYS A 47 -0.39 -9.94 17.14
N GLU A 48 -0.93 -9.55 15.97
CA GLU A 48 -0.63 -10.23 14.70
C GLU A 48 0.85 -10.09 14.32
N PHE A 49 1.42 -8.89 14.45
CA PHE A 49 2.85 -8.67 14.18
C PHE A 49 3.73 -9.52 15.11
N ARG A 50 3.38 -9.60 16.41
CA ARG A 50 4.09 -10.46 17.36
C ARG A 50 3.99 -11.93 16.99
N ALA A 51 2.82 -12.38 16.52
CA ALA A 51 2.59 -13.77 16.11
C ALA A 51 3.46 -14.22 14.94
N THR A 52 3.92 -13.29 14.09
CA THR A 52 4.84 -13.62 12.98
C THR A 52 6.23 -14.08 13.47
N GLY A 53 6.65 -13.69 14.67
CA GLY A 53 8.00 -13.94 15.17
C GLY A 53 9.12 -13.20 14.42
N LEU A 54 8.80 -12.36 13.42
CA LEU A 54 9.77 -11.67 12.57
C LEU A 54 10.28 -10.35 13.17
N TYR A 55 9.66 -9.87 14.24
CA TYR A 55 9.89 -8.54 14.79
C TYR A 55 10.28 -8.58 16.27
N ASN A 56 11.31 -7.82 16.63
CA ASN A 56 11.77 -7.71 18.00
C ASN A 56 10.84 -6.82 18.86
N GLU A 57 10.95 -6.95 20.18
CA GLU A 57 10.09 -6.21 21.12
C GLU A 57 10.26 -4.69 21.05
N ALA A 58 11.46 -4.19 20.76
CA ALA A 58 11.71 -2.76 20.62
C ALA A 58 10.93 -2.18 19.44
N PHE A 59 10.92 -2.87 18.31
CA PHE A 59 10.13 -2.52 17.13
C PHE A 59 8.64 -2.55 17.44
N LEU A 60 8.14 -3.63 18.04
CA LEU A 60 6.71 -3.76 18.39
C LEU A 60 6.24 -2.63 19.33
N LYS A 61 7.08 -2.24 20.29
CA LYS A 61 6.80 -1.11 21.19
C LYS A 61 6.77 0.23 20.45
N SER A 62 7.72 0.48 19.56
CA SER A 62 7.76 1.69 18.73
C SER A 62 6.54 1.78 17.81
N LEU A 63 6.19 0.68 17.13
CA LEU A 63 5.01 0.59 16.27
C LEU A 63 3.71 0.85 17.06
N SER A 64 3.57 0.23 18.23
CA SER A 64 2.40 0.43 19.11
C SER A 64 2.24 1.91 19.50
N ARG A 65 3.34 2.60 19.77
CA ARG A 65 3.33 4.04 20.07
C ARG A 65 2.87 4.85 18.85
N GLY A 66 3.49 4.64 17.69
CA GLY A 66 3.13 5.37 16.47
C GLY A 66 1.67 5.17 16.05
N LEU A 67 1.15 3.95 16.18
CA LEU A 67 -0.27 3.67 15.90
C LEU A 67 -1.22 4.39 16.85
N LYS A 68 -0.84 4.61 18.12
CA LYS A 68 -1.66 5.37 19.08
C LYS A 68 -1.61 6.88 18.83
N GLU A 69 -0.45 7.37 18.40
CA GLU A 69 -0.23 8.78 18.08
C GLU A 69 -0.86 9.19 16.73
N SER A 70 -1.14 8.22 15.86
CA SER A 70 -1.79 8.46 14.58
C SER A 70 -3.22 8.99 14.75
N HIS A 71 -3.47 10.19 14.21
CA HIS A 71 -4.79 10.81 14.18
C HIS A 71 -5.85 9.91 13.51
N TYR A 72 -5.46 9.15 12.47
CA TYR A 72 -6.35 8.23 11.78
C TYR A 72 -6.87 7.12 12.70
N PHE A 73 -5.96 6.45 13.43
CA PHE A 73 -6.29 5.37 14.35
C PHE A 73 -7.04 5.87 15.60
N SER A 74 -6.75 7.11 16.04
CA SER A 74 -7.49 7.78 17.12
C SER A 74 -8.94 8.09 16.73
N LYS A 75 -9.16 8.69 15.55
CA LYS A 75 -10.50 9.06 15.04
C LYS A 75 -11.37 7.84 14.69
N ALA A 76 -10.77 6.72 14.28
CA ALA A 76 -11.51 5.49 14.02
C ALA A 76 -11.99 4.83 15.33
N ARG A 77 -11.20 4.94 16.41
CA ARG A 77 -11.55 4.42 17.73
C ARG A 77 -12.75 5.12 18.36
N SER A 78 -12.89 6.43 18.15
CA SER A 78 -14.02 7.21 18.68
C SER A 78 -15.34 6.97 17.93
N ARG A 79 -15.30 6.48 16.69
CA ARG A 79 -16.49 6.16 15.88
C ARG A 79 -17.10 4.79 16.17
N ASN A 80 -16.34 3.88 16.80
CA ASN A 80 -16.77 2.52 17.13
C ASN A 80 -17.15 2.37 18.62
N LYS A 81 -17.47 3.48 19.29
CA LYS A 81 -17.84 3.54 20.71
C LYS A 81 -19.25 4.09 20.85
#